data_AF-A0A6J4Y532-F1
#
_entry.id   AF-A0A6J4Y532-F1
#
_cell.length_a   1.000
_cell.length_b   1.000
_cell.length_c   1.000
_cell.angle_alpha   90.00
_cell.angle_beta   90.00
_cell.angle_gamma   90.00
#
_symmetry.space_group_name_H-M   'P 1'
#
loop_
_entity.id
_entity.type
_entity.pdbx_description
1 polymer ?
#
loop_
_entity_poly.entity_id
_entity_poly.type
_entity_poly.pdbx_seq_one_letter_code
_entity_poly.pdbx_strand_id
1 'polypeptide(L)'
;MKFFFDHKKPIKTCMAEKCDNCTVKESLHCHFSPRDLIHFYLIVLPSFLLGGAGILNVDGWWLIPWLLMIIGYFGFVEIRVMCSHCPHYAEEGNSLKCWANYGIPKIWQYRPGPMTFWEKAVFIAGFVLVWGYPLIFLISGFQLFLLIVYLMCAAGFFMTLKTFLCSQCMNFACPLNAVDFEIRQQFFERNPTVAAAWDIDIKQ
;
A
#
# COMPACT_ATOMS: atom_id res chain seq x y z
N MET A 1 24.10 2.95 -5.86
CA MET A 1 22.90 2.10 -5.65
C MET A 1 21.70 2.89 -6.18
N LYS A 2 20.97 2.40 -7.19
CA LYS A 2 19.76 3.11 -7.66
C LYS A 2 18.64 2.88 -6.63
N PHE A 3 18.19 3.94 -5.97
CA PHE A 3 17.14 3.89 -4.94
C PHE A 3 15.75 3.60 -5.54
N PHE A 4 15.51 4.08 -6.76
CA PHE A 4 14.24 3.87 -7.48
C PHE A 4 14.46 3.03 -8.74
N PHE A 5 13.37 2.45 -9.26
CA PHE A 5 13.42 1.66 -10.49
C PHE A 5 13.80 2.50 -11.70
N ASP A 6 14.41 1.85 -12.68
CA ASP A 6 14.69 2.47 -13.97
C ASP A 6 13.43 2.48 -14.82
N HIS A 7 12.85 3.65 -15.06
CA HIS A 7 11.61 3.82 -15.85
C HIS A 7 11.71 3.31 -17.29
N LYS A 8 12.92 3.03 -17.78
CA LYS A 8 13.15 2.45 -19.12
C LYS A 8 13.19 0.93 -19.13
N LYS A 9 13.32 0.29 -17.96
CA LYS A 9 13.37 -1.17 -17.84
C LYS A 9 12.02 -1.72 -17.39
N PRO A 10 11.48 -2.76 -18.03
CA PRO A 10 10.28 -3.44 -17.56
C PRO A 10 10.44 -4.00 -16.15
N ILE A 11 9.31 -4.15 -15.44
CA ILE A 11 9.29 -4.89 -14.17
C ILE A 11 9.58 -6.37 -14.43
N LYS A 12 10.10 -7.08 -13.43
CA LYS A 12 10.54 -8.48 -13.53
C LYS A 12 9.45 -9.44 -14.01
N THR A 13 8.19 -9.17 -13.70
CA THR A 13 7.06 -10.02 -14.14
C THR A 13 6.65 -9.80 -15.59
N CYS A 14 7.15 -8.73 -16.23
CA CYS A 14 6.79 -8.39 -17.61
C CYS A 14 7.61 -9.23 -18.59
N MET A 15 6.96 -9.74 -19.64
CA MET A 15 7.63 -10.51 -20.70
C MET A 15 8.38 -9.62 -21.71
N ALA A 16 8.06 -8.32 -21.78
CA ALA A 16 8.66 -7.42 -22.75
C ALA A 16 10.10 -7.06 -22.37
N GLU A 17 10.96 -6.80 -23.36
CA GLU A 17 12.34 -6.33 -23.12
C GLU A 17 12.44 -4.82 -22.87
N LYS A 18 11.47 -4.05 -23.39
CA LYS A 18 11.44 -2.57 -23.32
C LYS A 18 10.04 -2.04 -23.04
N CYS A 19 9.97 -0.83 -22.47
CA CYS A 19 8.72 -0.16 -22.12
C CYS A 19 8.14 0.74 -23.24
N ASP A 20 8.78 0.83 -24.41
CA ASP A 20 8.49 1.87 -25.42
C ASP A 20 7.05 1.77 -25.98
N ASN A 21 6.51 0.56 -26.08
CA ASN A 21 5.14 0.31 -26.57
C ASN A 21 4.20 -0.18 -25.45
N CYS A 22 4.42 0.23 -24.20
CA CYS A 22 3.58 -0.19 -23.07
C CYS A 22 2.33 0.67 -22.92
N THR A 23 1.17 0.10 -23.23
CA THR A 23 -0.14 0.79 -23.22
C THR A 23 -0.57 1.21 -21.81
N VAL A 24 -0.15 0.48 -20.78
CA VAL A 24 -0.50 0.76 -19.39
C VAL A 24 0.51 1.66 -18.65
N LYS A 25 1.56 2.14 -19.33
CA LYS A 25 2.67 2.88 -18.71
C LYS A 25 2.22 4.15 -17.99
N GLU A 26 1.24 4.85 -18.53
CA GLU A 26 0.74 6.11 -17.96
C GLU A 26 -0.44 5.88 -17.00
N SER A 27 -1.07 4.71 -17.07
CA SER A 27 -2.23 4.35 -16.25
C SER A 27 -1.87 3.57 -14.99
N LEU A 28 -0.68 2.96 -14.95
CA LEU A 28 -0.19 2.17 -13.82
C LEU A 28 1.17 2.65 -13.31
N HIS A 29 1.28 2.72 -11.99
CA HIS A 29 2.52 2.89 -11.24
C HIS A 29 3.35 1.59 -11.21
N CYS A 30 3.74 1.10 -12.39
CA CYS A 30 4.77 0.05 -12.52
C CYS A 30 6.12 0.54 -11.99
N HIS A 31 6.41 1.82 -12.18
CA HIS A 31 7.57 2.52 -11.65
C HIS A 31 7.07 3.69 -10.83
N PHE A 32 7.43 3.73 -9.55
CA PHE A 32 7.08 4.86 -8.69
C PHE A 32 8.25 5.85 -8.64
N SER A 33 7.90 7.12 -8.51
CA SER A 33 8.83 8.22 -8.38
C SER A 33 8.98 8.67 -6.92
N PRO A 34 10.02 9.45 -6.58
CA PRO A 34 10.11 10.10 -5.29
C PRO A 34 8.89 10.99 -4.97
N ARG A 35 8.21 11.52 -5.99
CA ARG A 35 7.01 12.36 -5.81
C ARG A 35 5.86 11.55 -5.23
N ASP A 36 5.70 10.29 -5.65
CA ASP A 36 4.65 9.40 -5.14
C ASP A 36 4.89 9.04 -3.68
N LEU A 37 6.16 8.81 -3.32
CA LEU A 37 6.56 8.58 -1.94
C LEU A 37 6.29 9.81 -1.05
N ILE A 38 6.67 11.00 -1.51
CA ILE A 38 6.40 12.25 -0.80
C ILE A 38 4.89 12.48 -0.68
N HIS A 39 4.13 12.27 -1.76
CA HIS A 39 2.68 12.40 -1.76
C HIS A 39 2.06 11.48 -0.71
N PHE A 40 2.44 10.20 -0.69
CA PHE A 40 1.97 9.25 0.32
C PHE A 40 2.25 9.72 1.76
N TYR A 41 3.48 10.17 2.04
CA TYR A 41 3.80 10.66 3.38
C TYR A 41 3.02 11.93 3.76
N LEU A 42 2.85 12.88 2.84
CA LEU A 42 2.09 14.10 3.09
C LEU A 42 0.62 13.83 3.42
N ILE A 43 0.03 12.77 2.85
CA ILE A 43 -1.37 12.44 3.11
C ILE A 43 -1.56 11.60 4.37
N VAL A 44 -0.60 10.73 4.72
CA VAL A 44 -0.73 9.81 5.86
C VAL A 44 -0.29 10.45 7.18
N LEU A 45 0.83 11.18 7.18
CA LEU A 45 1.46 11.72 8.40
C LEU A 45 0.55 12.61 9.23
N PRO A 46 -0.29 13.51 8.67
CA PRO A 46 -1.19 14.33 9.47
C PRO A 46 -2.09 13.49 10.39
N SER A 47 -2.68 12.41 9.89
CA SER A 47 -3.53 11.54 10.72
C SER A 47 -2.74 10.86 11.85
N PHE A 48 -1.50 10.44 11.60
CA PHE A 48 -0.64 9.84 12.62
C PHE A 48 -0.19 10.88 13.66
N LEU A 49 0.23 12.08 13.24
CA LEU A 49 0.66 13.12 14.15
C LEU A 49 -0.47 13.56 15.10
N LEU A 50 -1.68 13.72 14.57
CA LEU A 50 -2.87 14.08 15.37
C LEU A 50 -3.28 12.93 16.29
N GLY A 51 -3.24 11.67 15.81
CA GLY A 51 -3.53 10.51 16.64
C GLY A 51 -2.55 10.35 17.80
N GLY A 52 -1.24 10.51 17.52
CA GLY A 52 -0.20 10.49 18.53
C GLY A 52 -0.33 11.64 19.53
N ALA A 53 -0.65 12.86 19.06
CA ALA A 53 -0.95 13.99 19.93
C ALA A 53 -2.14 13.69 20.86
N GLY A 54 -3.20 13.06 20.33
CA GLY A 54 -4.36 12.66 21.12
C GLY A 54 -4.02 11.69 22.25
N ILE A 55 -3.20 10.68 21.95
CA ILE A 55 -2.72 9.70 22.93
C ILE A 55 -1.85 10.39 24.01
N LEU A 56 -0.88 11.21 23.59
CA LEU A 56 0.04 11.92 24.49
C LEU A 56 -0.67 12.88 25.45
N ASN A 57 -1.79 13.48 25.04
CA ASN A 57 -2.60 14.35 25.89
C ASN A 57 -3.31 13.59 27.02
N VAL A 58 -3.52 12.27 26.91
CA VAL A 58 -4.12 11.45 27.97
C VAL A 58 -3.03 10.84 28.84
N ASP A 59 -2.15 10.02 28.24
CA ASP A 59 -0.97 9.45 28.90
C ASP A 59 -0.03 8.87 27.82
N GLY A 60 1.21 9.35 27.82
CA GLY A 60 2.22 8.97 26.83
C GLY A 60 2.61 7.50 26.82
N TRP A 61 2.36 6.74 27.90
CA TRP A 61 2.64 5.30 27.94
C TRP A 61 1.85 4.52 26.87
N TRP A 62 0.65 5.00 26.52
CA TRP A 62 -0.19 4.38 25.49
C TRP A 62 0.31 4.59 24.07
N LEU A 63 1.34 5.41 23.88
CA LEU A 63 1.99 5.58 22.58
C LEU A 63 2.81 4.33 22.21
N ILE A 64 3.42 3.65 23.18
CA ILE A 64 4.23 2.45 22.96
C ILE A 64 3.44 1.33 22.28
N PRO A 65 2.30 0.84 22.81
CA PRO A 65 1.52 -0.20 22.15
C PRO A 65 1.02 0.23 20.77
N TRP A 66 0.72 1.51 20.56
CA TRP A 66 0.32 2.01 19.24
C TRP A 66 1.48 1.98 18.24
N LEU A 67 2.68 2.40 18.63
CA LEU A 67 3.88 2.31 17.79
C LEU A 67 4.24 0.86 17.47
N LEU A 68 4.17 -0.04 18.46
CA LEU A 68 4.36 -1.47 18.23
C LEU A 68 3.33 -2.04 17.25
N MET A 69 2.07 -1.60 17.35
CA MET A 69 1.01 -1.99 16.41
C MET A 69 1.31 -1.49 14.99
N ILE A 70 1.72 -0.23 14.83
CA ILE A 70 2.10 0.35 13.54
C ILE A 70 3.28 -0.43 12.92
N ILE A 71 4.37 -0.60 13.68
CA ILE A 71 5.57 -1.28 13.20
C ILE A 71 5.28 -2.75 12.89
N GLY A 72 4.56 -3.45 13.77
CA GLY A 72 4.19 -4.84 13.57
C GLY A 72 3.24 -5.02 12.38
N TYR A 73 2.28 -4.11 12.20
CA TYR A 73 1.35 -4.20 11.09
C TYR A 73 2.03 -3.89 9.74
N PHE A 74 2.56 -2.68 9.55
CA PHE A 74 3.16 -2.27 8.27
C PHE A 74 4.51 -2.96 7.99
N GLY A 75 5.27 -3.28 9.04
CA GLY A 75 6.58 -3.92 8.93
C GLY A 75 6.56 -5.44 8.82
N PHE A 76 5.44 -6.10 9.09
CA PHE A 76 5.37 -7.57 9.11
C PHE A 76 4.07 -8.12 8.52
N VAL A 77 2.93 -7.80 9.14
CA VAL A 77 1.62 -8.39 8.81
C VAL A 77 1.13 -7.98 7.43
N GLU A 78 1.09 -6.67 7.15
CA GLU A 78 0.64 -6.13 5.87
C GLU A 78 1.50 -6.65 4.71
N ILE A 79 2.81 -6.78 4.92
CA ILE A 79 3.71 -7.33 3.91
C ILE A 79 3.30 -8.76 3.56
N ARG A 80 2.98 -9.56 4.58
CA ARG A 80 2.53 -10.94 4.39
C ARG A 80 1.21 -10.99 3.65
N VAL A 81 0.21 -10.24 4.08
CA VAL A 81 -1.16 -10.41 3.55
C VAL A 81 -1.39 -9.67 2.24
N MET A 82 -0.69 -8.56 1.99
CA MET A 82 -0.91 -7.69 0.83
C MET A 82 0.35 -7.54 -0.04
N CYS A 83 1.49 -7.11 0.51
CA CYS A 83 2.65 -6.77 -0.34
C CYS A 83 3.21 -7.99 -1.08
N SER A 84 3.18 -9.18 -0.47
CA SER A 84 3.67 -10.41 -1.10
C SER A 84 2.88 -10.85 -2.34
N HIS A 85 1.70 -10.26 -2.60
CA HIS A 85 0.91 -10.46 -3.82
C HIS A 85 1.24 -9.46 -4.94
N CYS A 86 1.95 -8.37 -4.61
CA CYS A 86 2.25 -7.29 -5.55
C CYS A 86 3.42 -7.64 -6.48
N PRO A 87 3.36 -7.33 -7.78
CA PRO A 87 4.49 -7.56 -8.70
C PRO A 87 5.79 -6.81 -8.30
N HIS A 88 5.73 -5.69 -7.56
CA HIS A 88 6.94 -5.03 -7.00
C HIS A 88 7.68 -5.94 -6.01
N TYR A 89 7.00 -6.92 -5.43
CA TYR A 89 7.61 -7.87 -4.51
C TYR A 89 8.52 -8.87 -5.23
N ALA A 90 8.26 -9.17 -6.50
CA ALA A 90 9.09 -10.06 -7.32
C ALA A 90 10.49 -9.49 -7.63
N GLU A 91 10.60 -8.16 -7.62
CA GLU A 91 11.80 -7.40 -7.95
C GLU A 91 13.02 -7.80 -7.11
N GLU A 92 14.22 -7.65 -7.67
CA GLU A 92 15.45 -8.02 -6.98
C GLU A 92 15.76 -7.13 -5.77
N GLY A 93 16.41 -7.74 -4.77
CA GLY A 93 16.84 -7.11 -3.53
C GLY A 93 16.01 -7.53 -2.31
N ASN A 94 16.51 -7.16 -1.13
CA ASN A 94 15.95 -7.60 0.15
C ASN A 94 14.97 -6.59 0.77
N SER A 95 14.62 -5.52 0.06
CA SER A 95 13.69 -4.48 0.54
C SER A 95 12.63 -4.13 -0.50
N LEU A 96 11.45 -3.74 -0.01
CA LEU A 96 10.33 -3.29 -0.81
C LEU A 96 10.67 -1.99 -1.54
N LYS A 97 10.27 -1.94 -2.80
CA LYS A 97 10.44 -0.79 -3.69
C LYS A 97 9.05 -0.35 -4.18
N CYS A 98 8.17 -0.01 -3.26
CA CYS A 98 6.87 0.58 -3.56
C CYS A 98 6.70 1.86 -2.75
N TRP A 99 5.88 2.81 -3.21
CA TRP A 99 5.69 4.09 -2.53
C TRP A 99 5.10 3.97 -1.13
N ALA A 100 4.33 2.90 -0.83
CA ALA A 100 3.66 2.73 0.47
C ALA A 100 4.61 2.22 1.57
N ASN A 101 5.46 1.25 1.25
CA ASN A 101 6.31 0.54 2.21
C ASN A 101 7.78 0.53 1.76
N TYR A 102 8.23 1.62 1.14
CA TYR A 102 9.58 1.73 0.59
C TYR A 102 10.65 1.45 1.66
N GLY A 103 11.60 0.58 1.35
CA GLY A 103 12.73 0.26 2.21
C GLY A 103 12.46 -0.82 3.27
N ILE A 104 11.21 -1.23 3.46
CA ILE A 104 10.89 -2.29 4.44
C ILE A 104 11.41 -3.65 3.94
N PRO A 105 12.03 -4.49 4.79
CA PRO A 105 12.58 -5.78 4.38
C PRO A 105 11.56 -6.77 3.78
N LYS A 106 11.97 -7.49 2.74
CA LYS A 106 11.23 -8.61 2.12
C LYS A 106 11.49 -9.89 2.90
N ILE A 107 10.70 -10.14 3.94
CA ILE A 107 10.85 -11.32 4.81
C ILE A 107 9.97 -12.50 4.38
N TRP A 108 8.99 -12.27 3.52
CA TRP A 108 8.05 -13.28 3.03
C TRP A 108 8.39 -13.75 1.61
N GLN A 109 7.80 -14.87 1.20
CA GLN A 109 7.89 -15.33 -0.19
C GLN A 109 6.91 -14.57 -1.08
N TYR A 110 7.31 -14.35 -2.34
CA TYR A 110 6.42 -13.82 -3.36
C TYR A 110 5.32 -14.83 -3.68
N ARG A 111 4.07 -14.39 -3.64
CA ARG A 111 2.88 -15.22 -3.87
C ARG A 111 1.92 -14.43 -4.75
N PRO A 112 2.17 -14.34 -6.06
CA PRO A 112 1.24 -13.67 -6.96
C PRO A 112 -0.13 -14.36 -6.87
N GLY A 113 -1.20 -13.58 -6.93
CA GLY A 113 -2.56 -14.10 -6.88
C GLY A 113 -3.52 -13.15 -6.17
N PRO A 114 -4.81 -13.46 -6.17
CA PRO A 114 -5.78 -12.73 -5.37
C PRO A 114 -5.59 -13.03 -3.88
N MET A 115 -5.79 -12.01 -3.04
CA MET A 115 -5.83 -12.20 -1.59
C MET A 115 -7.00 -13.12 -1.21
N THR A 116 -6.74 -14.07 -0.31
CA THR A 116 -7.78 -14.90 0.30
C THR A 116 -8.72 -14.05 1.16
N PHE A 117 -9.91 -14.58 1.49
CA PHE A 117 -10.84 -13.91 2.40
C PHE A 117 -10.19 -13.50 3.72
N TRP A 118 -9.40 -14.40 4.33
CA TRP A 118 -8.71 -14.13 5.58
C TRP A 118 -7.62 -13.08 5.45
N GLU A 119 -6.85 -13.08 4.36
CA GLU A 119 -5.86 -12.02 4.11
C GLU A 119 -6.53 -10.65 3.96
N LYS A 120 -7.69 -10.58 3.29
CA LYS A 120 -8.47 -9.33 3.19
C LYS A 120 -9.00 -8.88 4.56
N ALA A 121 -9.54 -9.81 5.35
CA ALA A 121 -10.04 -9.51 6.69
C ALA A 121 -8.93 -8.98 7.60
N VAL A 122 -7.76 -9.62 7.61
CA VAL A 122 -6.59 -9.18 8.39
C VAL A 122 -6.10 -7.81 7.94
N PHE A 123 -6.06 -7.56 6.63
CA PHE A 123 -5.68 -6.26 6.09
C PHE A 123 -6.64 -5.14 6.54
N ILE A 124 -7.95 -5.34 6.43
CA ILE A 124 -8.92 -4.34 6.89
C ILE A 124 -8.87 -4.17 8.42
N ALA A 125 -8.77 -5.27 9.17
CA ALA A 125 -8.67 -5.21 10.62
C ALA A 125 -7.44 -4.43 11.08
N GLY A 126 -6.29 -4.56 10.40
CA GLY A 126 -5.09 -3.80 10.71
C GLY A 126 -5.28 -2.28 10.58
N PHE A 127 -5.94 -1.82 9.50
CA PHE A 127 -6.29 -0.40 9.37
C PHE A 127 -7.28 0.07 10.44
N VAL A 128 -8.31 -0.73 10.74
CA VAL A 128 -9.25 -0.41 11.81
C VAL A 128 -8.54 -0.30 13.15
N LEU A 129 -7.57 -1.16 13.45
CA LEU A 129 -6.81 -1.10 14.69
C LEU A 129 -5.88 0.11 14.74
N VAL A 130 -5.09 0.35 13.69
CA VAL A 130 -4.12 1.46 13.66
C VAL A 130 -4.80 2.83 13.74
N TRP A 131 -5.87 3.06 12.99
CA TRP A 131 -6.62 4.33 13.02
C TRP A 131 -7.71 4.36 14.09
N GLY A 132 -8.25 3.22 14.51
CA GLY A 132 -9.24 3.16 15.58
C GLY A 132 -8.63 3.37 16.97
N TYR A 133 -7.37 2.94 17.17
CA TYR A 133 -6.72 3.01 18.47
C TYR A 133 -6.65 4.46 19.03
N PRO A 134 -6.19 5.48 18.28
CA PRO A 134 -6.21 6.87 18.77
C PRO A 134 -7.61 7.41 19.10
N LEU A 135 -8.68 6.91 18.45
CA LEU A 135 -10.04 7.38 18.70
C LEU A 135 -10.49 7.14 20.13
N ILE A 136 -10.05 6.03 20.75
CA ILE A 136 -10.37 5.72 22.15
C ILE A 136 -9.91 6.86 23.06
N PHE A 137 -8.68 7.34 22.88
CA PHE A 137 -8.07 8.41 23.68
C PHE A 137 -8.63 9.79 23.36
N LEU A 138 -8.87 10.07 22.08
CA LEU A 138 -9.48 11.32 21.65
C LEU A 138 -10.90 11.49 22.23
N ILE A 139 -11.67 10.41 22.28
CA ILE A 139 -13.03 10.40 22.84
C ILE A 139 -12.98 10.42 24.37
N SER A 140 -12.21 9.53 25.01
CA SER A 140 -12.15 9.45 26.47
C SER A 140 -11.55 10.70 27.12
N GLY A 141 -10.62 11.36 26.42
CA GLY A 141 -10.02 12.63 26.83
C GLY A 141 -10.85 13.87 26.48
N PHE A 142 -12.06 13.71 25.91
CA PHE A 142 -12.92 14.81 25.46
C PHE A 142 -12.23 15.83 24.53
N GLN A 143 -11.28 15.37 23.71
CA GLN A 143 -10.46 16.22 22.84
C GLN A 143 -11.20 16.54 21.53
N LEU A 144 -12.39 17.14 21.61
CA LEU A 144 -13.33 17.29 20.49
C LEU A 144 -12.73 17.95 19.25
N PHE A 145 -11.98 19.05 19.43
CA PHE A 145 -11.32 19.72 18.30
C PHE A 145 -10.34 18.78 17.60
N LEU A 146 -9.47 18.12 18.38
CA LEU A 146 -8.46 17.21 17.84
C LEU A 146 -9.12 15.98 17.19
N LEU A 147 -10.20 15.46 17.77
CA LEU A 147 -11.00 14.38 17.21
C LEU A 147 -11.55 14.73 15.83
N ILE A 148 -12.15 15.92 15.67
CA ILE A 148 -12.70 16.37 14.39
C ILE A 148 -11.59 16.49 13.34
N VAL A 149 -10.49 17.16 13.66
CA VAL A 149 -9.37 17.32 12.72
C VAL A 149 -8.73 15.97 12.39
N TYR A 150 -8.59 15.06 13.37
CA TYR A 150 -8.11 13.70 13.16
C TYR A 150 -9.00 12.94 12.17
N LEU A 151 -10.32 12.96 12.36
CA LEU A 151 -11.27 12.29 11.47
C LEU A 151 -11.23 12.88 10.05
N MET A 152 -11.13 14.20 9.92
CA MET A 152 -10.96 14.86 8.62
C MET A 152 -9.66 14.43 7.93
N CYS A 153 -8.54 14.40 8.65
CA CYS A 153 -7.26 13.96 8.10
C CYS A 153 -7.27 12.47 7.73
N ALA A 154 -7.87 11.60 8.55
CA ALA A 154 -7.99 10.19 8.27
C ALA A 154 -8.89 9.94 7.04
N ALA A 155 -10.05 10.59 6.95
CA ALA A 155 -10.91 10.52 5.78
C ALA A 155 -10.20 11.07 4.53
N GLY A 156 -9.54 12.23 4.65
CA GLY A 156 -8.74 12.84 3.60
C GLY A 156 -7.62 11.91 3.10
N PHE A 157 -6.93 11.22 4.01
CA PHE A 157 -5.94 10.21 3.67
C PHE A 157 -6.55 9.10 2.82
N PHE A 158 -7.61 8.43 3.29
CA PHE A 158 -8.19 7.29 2.56
C PHE A 158 -8.81 7.70 1.21
N MET A 159 -9.43 8.88 1.13
CA MET A 159 -9.97 9.41 -0.12
C MET A 159 -8.85 9.72 -1.12
N THR A 160 -7.79 10.40 -0.68
CA THR A 160 -6.66 10.78 -1.54
C THR A 160 -5.88 9.54 -1.98
N LEU A 161 -5.63 8.61 -1.06
CA LEU A 161 -5.03 7.31 -1.34
C LEU A 161 -5.80 6.56 -2.42
N LYS A 162 -7.13 6.45 -2.27
CA LYS A 162 -7.98 5.73 -3.23
C LYS A 162 -7.96 6.39 -4.61
N THR A 163 -8.09 7.71 -4.67
CA THR A 163 -8.26 8.48 -5.91
C THR A 163 -6.97 8.62 -6.71
N PHE A 164 -5.82 8.81 -6.06
CA PHE A 164 -4.57 9.17 -6.75
C PHE A 164 -3.53 8.05 -6.76
N LEU A 165 -3.56 7.12 -5.80
CA LEU A 165 -2.52 6.09 -5.69
C LEU A 165 -3.09 4.71 -6.00
N CYS A 166 -4.23 4.33 -5.41
CA CYS A 166 -4.84 3.01 -5.62
C CYS A 166 -5.52 2.85 -6.98
N SER A 167 -5.94 3.93 -7.62
CA SER A 167 -6.48 3.97 -8.99
C SER A 167 -5.43 3.70 -10.07
N GLN A 168 -4.15 3.75 -9.71
CA GLN A 168 -3.00 3.52 -10.59
C GLN A 168 -2.08 2.41 -10.05
N CYS A 169 -2.47 1.73 -8.97
CA CYS A 169 -1.62 0.74 -8.32
C CYS A 169 -1.70 -0.62 -9.03
N MET A 170 -0.57 -1.26 -9.35
CA MET A 170 -0.56 -2.58 -9.96
C MET A 170 -0.77 -3.75 -8.97
N ASN A 171 -0.91 -3.49 -7.67
CA ASN A 171 -1.30 -4.52 -6.70
C ASN A 171 -2.81 -4.76 -6.74
N PHE A 172 -3.25 -5.50 -7.75
CA PHE A 172 -4.68 -5.76 -7.99
C PHE A 172 -5.36 -6.61 -6.90
N ALA A 173 -4.56 -7.32 -6.08
CA ALA A 173 -5.04 -8.14 -4.99
C ALA A 173 -5.57 -7.31 -3.80
N CYS A 174 -5.07 -6.06 -3.66
CA CYS A 174 -5.42 -5.17 -2.56
C CYS A 174 -6.90 -4.77 -2.62
N PRO A 175 -7.66 -4.86 -1.49
CA PRO A 175 -9.05 -4.42 -1.42
C PRO A 175 -9.30 -2.93 -1.74
N LEU A 176 -8.27 -2.08 -1.61
CA LEU A 176 -8.38 -0.66 -1.91
C LEU A 176 -8.09 -0.33 -3.38
N ASN A 177 -7.61 -1.29 -4.17
CA ASN A 177 -7.26 -1.08 -5.57
C ASN A 177 -8.49 -0.65 -6.38
N ALA A 178 -8.32 0.38 -7.19
CA ALA A 178 -9.40 0.99 -7.98
C ALA A 178 -9.05 1.12 -9.47
N VAL A 179 -8.11 0.30 -9.95
CA VAL A 179 -7.74 0.26 -11.38
C VAL A 179 -8.85 -0.41 -12.18
N ASP A 180 -9.19 0.18 -13.32
CA ASP A 180 -10.20 -0.34 -14.25
C ASP A 180 -9.84 -1.73 -14.80
N PHE A 181 -10.87 -2.50 -15.15
CA PHE A 181 -10.73 -3.88 -15.61
C PHE A 181 -9.90 -4.00 -16.89
N GLU A 182 -10.12 -3.09 -17.86
CA GLU A 182 -9.43 -3.08 -19.15
C GLU A 182 -7.92 -2.86 -18.96
N ILE A 183 -7.53 -1.96 -18.05
CA ILE A 183 -6.13 -1.70 -17.72
C ILE A 183 -5.50 -2.93 -17.05
N ARG A 184 -6.23 -3.59 -16.14
CA ARG A 184 -5.79 -4.84 -15.50
C ARG A 184 -5.57 -5.94 -16.54
N GLN A 185 -6.48 -6.10 -17.49
CA GLN A 185 -6.36 -7.09 -18.56
C GLN A 185 -5.11 -6.86 -19.41
N GLN A 186 -4.88 -5.62 -19.86
CA GLN A 186 -3.67 -5.26 -20.61
C GLN A 186 -2.38 -5.50 -19.80
N PHE A 187 -2.44 -5.32 -18.47
CA PHE A 187 -1.32 -5.68 -17.61
C PHE A 187 -1.08 -7.19 -17.61
N PHE A 188 -2.13 -8.01 -17.45
CA PHE A 188 -2.02 -9.47 -17.44
C PHE A 188 -1.47 -10.03 -18.75
N GLU A 189 -1.90 -9.52 -19.90
CA GLU A 189 -1.39 -9.89 -21.23
C GLU A 189 0.13 -9.77 -21.35
N ARG A 190 0.75 -8.85 -20.60
CA ARG A 190 2.20 -8.65 -20.57
C ARG A 190 2.91 -9.33 -19.41
N ASN A 191 2.16 -9.87 -18.44
CA ASN A 191 2.69 -10.45 -17.20
C ASN A 191 2.13 -11.86 -17.01
N PRO A 192 2.54 -12.85 -17.82
CA PRO A 192 1.88 -14.16 -17.91
C PRO A 192 2.00 -14.96 -16.61
N THR A 193 3.11 -14.80 -15.88
CA THR A 193 3.29 -15.45 -14.57
C THR A 193 2.32 -14.92 -13.52
N VAL A 194 1.96 -13.64 -13.60
CA VAL A 194 0.96 -13.04 -12.71
C VAL A 194 -0.44 -13.46 -13.17
N ALA A 195 -0.73 -13.45 -14.47
CA ALA A 195 -2.02 -13.87 -15.00
C ALA A 195 -2.35 -15.32 -14.67
N ALA A 196 -1.38 -16.23 -14.82
CA ALA A 196 -1.52 -17.64 -14.45
C ALA A 196 -1.87 -17.82 -12.97
N ALA A 197 -1.27 -17.00 -12.08
CA ALA A 197 -1.57 -17.05 -10.65
C ALA A 197 -2.94 -16.46 -10.28
N TRP A 198 -3.61 -15.81 -11.24
CA TRP A 198 -4.98 -15.30 -11.13
C TRP A 198 -5.98 -16.14 -11.91
N ASP A 199 -5.57 -17.29 -12.44
CA ASP A 199 -6.38 -18.17 -13.30
C ASP A 199 -6.95 -17.43 -14.53
N ILE A 200 -6.20 -16.46 -15.07
CA ILE A 200 -6.56 -15.70 -16.26
C ILE A 200 -5.90 -16.34 -17.47
N ASP A 201 -6.73 -16.83 -18.39
CA ASP A 201 -6.27 -17.33 -19.68
C ASP A 201 -5.94 -16.15 -20.61
N ILE A 202 -4.65 -16.02 -20.96
CA ILE A 202 -4.20 -15.03 -21.94
C ILE A 202 -4.34 -15.68 -23.30
N LYS A 203 -5.30 -15.20 -24.10
CA LYS A 203 -5.33 -15.53 -25.53
C LYS A 203 -4.05 -14.99 -26.17
N GLN A 204 -3.13 -15.89 -26.49
CA GLN A 204 -1.89 -15.59 -27.22
C GLN A 204 -2.17 -15.19 -28.66
#